data_AF-A0A1Y2BQA0-F1
#
_entry.id   AF-A0A1Y2BQA0-F1
#
_cell.length_a   1.000
_cell.length_b   1.000
_cell.length_c   1.000
_cell.angle_alpha   90.00
_cell.angle_beta   90.00
_cell.angle_gamma   90.00
#
_symmetry.space_group_name_H-M   'P 1'
#
loop_
_entity.id
_entity.type
_entity.pdbx_description
1 polymer ?
#
loop_
_entity_poly.entity_id
_entity_poly.type
_entity_poly.pdbx_seq_one_letter_code
_entity_poly.pdbx_strand_id
1 'polypeptide(L)'
;MLQSSAAAGSIPNSSYQSSVNISQDLPQQPPEKPLFVFPRQTIDQQLQQVLSVKEKDKEKDKEASTTSNNYSDSPTASSTTLHIRQRSPSTTNPTTTTTASLSNINNNNQPTITQPIRFKTHLRNTVLDVFKDRGWKETDSDTDWDFHWADVHWVHEMFDHMYLGEGQRINHFRNHYELTRKDLLVKNMKRMIKTMEKEYGKAEGAKFDFICTSYVLPQEHALFQEEFKRNPGSVWIMKPVGKAQGKGIFLINKMSQINQWRTKNGGGGGGGGGNGTNAAAPVAIAPNLGGSKANMAGADKSAGGAAANSQGDADIPEAYIVQRYIENPYLIGGKKFDLRIYVLVTSYSPLVVHIHRNGFCRFSNHQFTMNVKDISNLYIHATNVAIQKHSPNYDSDKGCKWLLRNLKTFLVSKHGSQAVNTLFTDMEALVVRSLLSVQKVMIHDKHCFELYGYDILIDTNLKPWLLEVNASPSLTAETQFDYDLKHQMLNDAFDVLDLEKRFTTADKKPRTKVGGFDLVYNDGPVKQERTIHYSSYLGCHHPIVRAPRVKKRLEKKMAAAKANQGEEEEEEEEEEEEE
;
A
#
# COMPACT_ATOMS: atom_id res chain seq x y z
N MET A 1 29.17 -33.76 45.94
CA MET A 1 29.66 -34.10 47.29
C MET A 1 30.97 -33.34 47.48
N LEU A 2 31.20 -32.42 48.41
CA LEU A 2 30.54 -31.97 49.64
C LEU A 2 30.95 -30.48 49.82
N GLN A 3 29.99 -29.55 49.97
CA GLN A 3 29.66 -28.78 51.20
C GLN A 3 30.70 -27.71 51.60
N SER A 4 30.40 -26.55 52.17
CA SER A 4 29.19 -25.76 52.44
C SER A 4 29.67 -24.55 53.28
N SER A 5 29.06 -23.37 53.14
CA SER A 5 28.45 -22.63 54.25
C SER A 5 28.22 -21.18 53.89
N ALA A 6 27.06 -20.69 54.33
CA ALA A 6 26.56 -19.36 54.18
C ALA A 6 26.66 -18.59 55.52
N ALA A 7 26.54 -17.27 55.39
CA ALA A 7 25.73 -16.38 56.24
C ALA A 7 26.44 -15.37 57.16
N ALA A 8 25.82 -14.18 57.12
CA ALA A 8 25.61 -13.17 58.15
C ALA A 8 26.64 -12.03 58.30
N GLY A 9 26.13 -10.79 58.28
CA GLY A 9 26.88 -9.61 58.69
C GLY A 9 26.31 -8.27 58.24
N SER A 10 25.09 -7.94 58.66
CA SER A 10 24.42 -6.65 58.50
C SER A 10 24.79 -5.67 59.61
N ILE A 11 25.27 -4.44 59.31
CA ILE A 11 25.26 -3.27 60.23
C ILE A 11 25.28 -1.93 59.41
N PRO A 12 25.02 -0.72 59.97
CA PRO A 12 23.80 0.04 59.70
C PRO A 12 24.01 1.50 59.22
N ASN A 13 22.90 2.16 58.90
CA ASN A 13 22.79 3.61 58.72
C ASN A 13 23.08 4.38 60.03
N SER A 14 23.85 5.46 59.96
CA SER A 14 23.74 6.59 60.88
C SER A 14 24.01 7.93 60.18
N SER A 15 23.01 8.79 60.27
CA SER A 15 22.93 10.20 59.90
C SER A 15 23.92 11.10 60.65
N TYR A 16 24.46 12.12 59.98
CA TYR A 16 24.80 13.42 60.60
C TYR A 16 24.69 14.57 59.59
N GLN A 17 23.85 15.56 59.91
CA GLN A 17 23.79 16.90 59.31
C GLN A 17 24.91 17.77 59.93
N SER A 18 25.72 18.45 59.11
CA SER A 18 25.70 19.90 58.80
C SER A 18 26.84 20.70 59.47
N SER A 19 27.67 21.37 58.64
CA SER A 19 28.11 22.79 58.74
C SER A 19 29.45 23.00 58.02
N VAL A 20 29.46 23.61 56.81
CA VAL A 20 29.76 25.02 56.46
C VAL A 20 31.26 25.37 56.27
N ASN A 21 31.56 25.73 55.01
CA ASN A 21 32.60 26.59 54.41
C ASN A 21 34.10 26.32 54.60
N ILE A 22 34.82 26.22 53.48
CA ILE A 22 35.94 27.09 53.07
C ILE A 22 35.98 27.16 51.52
N SER A 23 36.22 28.37 51.03
CA SER A 23 36.27 28.83 49.63
C SER A 23 37.59 28.46 48.93
N GLN A 24 37.57 28.18 47.62
CA GLN A 24 38.45 28.78 46.58
C GLN A 24 38.35 28.06 45.20
N ASP A 25 37.84 28.83 44.23
CA ASP A 25 38.16 28.91 42.78
C ASP A 25 38.46 27.65 41.95
N LEU A 26 37.49 27.30 41.08
CA LEU A 26 37.71 26.71 39.75
C LEU A 26 36.76 27.39 38.74
N PRO A 27 37.20 27.63 37.49
CA PRO A 27 36.52 28.51 36.55
C PRO A 27 35.19 27.92 36.07
N GLN A 28 34.12 28.71 36.17
CA GLN A 28 32.81 28.39 35.63
C GLN A 28 32.88 28.27 34.10
N GLN A 29 32.58 27.07 33.58
CA GLN A 29 32.11 26.94 32.21
C GLN A 29 30.74 27.64 32.10
N PRO A 30 30.47 28.37 31.00
CA PRO A 30 29.17 29.01 30.82
C PRO A 30 28.07 27.93 30.79
N PRO A 31 26.87 28.21 31.33
CA PRO A 31 25.78 27.27 31.28
C PRO A 31 25.51 26.90 29.81
N GLU A 32 25.52 25.60 29.52
CA GLU A 32 25.04 25.08 28.25
C GLU A 32 23.63 25.63 28.04
N LYS A 33 23.52 26.57 27.10
CA LYS A 33 22.25 27.06 26.61
C LYS A 33 21.46 25.83 26.16
N PRO A 34 20.21 25.63 26.58
CA PRO A 34 19.36 24.62 26.00
C PRO A 34 19.38 24.86 24.49
N LEU A 35 19.75 23.83 23.72
CA LEU A 35 19.66 23.87 22.25
C LEU A 35 18.28 24.44 21.93
N PHE A 36 18.26 25.63 21.35
CA PHE A 36 17.05 26.27 20.88
C PHE A 36 16.38 25.27 19.93
N VAL A 37 15.36 24.59 20.46
CA VAL A 37 14.43 23.80 19.67
C VAL A 37 13.69 24.83 18.83
N PHE A 38 14.15 25.01 17.59
CA PHE A 38 13.40 25.76 16.61
C PHE A 38 11.97 25.20 16.59
N PRO A 39 10.94 26.06 16.60
CA PRO A 39 9.58 25.59 16.42
C PRO A 39 9.53 24.92 15.05
N ARG A 40 9.28 23.61 15.01
CA ARG A 40 8.86 22.87 13.80
C ARG A 40 7.52 23.44 13.33
N GLN A 41 7.57 24.61 12.69
CA GLN A 41 6.59 24.99 11.69
C GLN A 41 6.85 24.07 10.50
N THR A 42 5.87 23.22 10.22
CA THR A 42 5.98 22.08 9.32
C THR A 42 6.08 22.54 7.87
N ILE A 43 7.15 22.11 7.20
CA ILE A 43 7.39 22.21 5.75
C ILE A 43 6.16 21.79 4.91
N ASP A 44 5.31 20.90 5.43
CA ASP A 44 4.07 20.47 4.78
C ASP A 44 3.00 21.58 4.71
N GLN A 45 2.97 22.52 5.67
CA GLN A 45 2.08 23.70 5.61
C GLN A 45 2.57 24.71 4.55
N GLN A 46 3.88 24.80 4.30
CA GLN A 46 4.46 25.65 3.25
C GLN A 46 4.31 25.01 1.86
N LEU A 47 4.42 23.68 1.76
CA LEU A 47 4.13 22.91 0.54
C LEU A 47 2.70 23.14 0.04
N GLN A 48 1.72 23.23 0.93
CA GLN A 48 0.32 23.51 0.56
C GLN A 48 0.05 24.99 0.26
N GLN A 49 0.69 25.90 0.99
CA GLN A 49 0.54 27.34 0.75
C GLN A 49 1.03 27.71 -0.66
N VAL A 50 2.13 27.11 -1.14
CA VAL A 50 2.66 27.33 -2.49
C VAL A 50 1.80 26.68 -3.59
N LEU A 51 1.18 25.53 -3.32
CA LEU A 51 0.26 24.87 -4.26
C LEU A 51 -1.04 25.66 -4.44
N SER A 52 -1.59 26.22 -3.35
CA SER A 52 -2.81 27.05 -3.39
C SER A 52 -2.60 28.44 -4.00
N VAL A 53 -1.39 29.02 -3.89
CA VAL A 53 -1.09 30.34 -4.48
C VAL A 53 -1.00 30.25 -6.02
N LYS A 54 -0.50 29.14 -6.57
CA LYS A 54 -0.42 28.93 -8.03
C LYS A 54 -1.78 28.67 -8.71
N GLU A 55 -2.81 28.23 -7.98
CA GLU A 55 -4.18 28.14 -8.50
C GLU A 55 -4.82 29.52 -8.63
N LYS A 56 -4.56 30.42 -7.66
CA LYS A 56 -5.03 31.81 -7.70
C LYS A 56 -4.34 32.64 -8.79
N ASP A 57 -3.09 32.34 -9.11
CA ASP A 57 -2.37 33.03 -10.20
C ASP A 57 -2.83 32.52 -11.59
N LYS A 58 -3.24 31.25 -11.71
CA LYS A 58 -3.82 30.71 -12.96
C LYS A 58 -5.27 31.13 -13.21
N GLU A 59 -6.05 31.41 -12.15
CA GLU A 59 -7.38 32.02 -12.30
C GLU A 59 -7.28 33.49 -12.72
N LYS A 60 -6.30 34.24 -12.19
CA LYS A 60 -6.02 35.61 -12.62
C LYS A 60 -5.54 35.72 -14.08
N ASP A 61 -4.75 34.75 -14.55
CA ASP A 61 -4.30 34.71 -15.95
C ASP A 61 -5.42 34.28 -16.92
N LYS A 62 -6.47 33.60 -16.45
CA LYS A 62 -7.68 33.31 -17.24
C LYS A 62 -8.66 34.48 -17.30
N GLU A 63 -8.73 35.32 -16.27
CA GLU A 63 -9.50 36.58 -16.31
C GLU A 63 -8.81 37.68 -17.14
N ALA A 64 -7.49 37.59 -17.35
CA ALA A 64 -6.73 38.55 -18.15
C ALA A 64 -6.78 38.31 -19.69
N SER A 65 -7.38 37.21 -20.16
CA SER A 65 -7.43 36.86 -21.59
C SER A 65 -8.81 36.96 -22.25
N THR A 66 -9.76 37.72 -21.67
CA THR A 66 -11.08 37.93 -22.31
C THR A 66 -11.50 39.40 -22.26
N THR A 67 -10.72 40.26 -22.90
CA THR A 67 -11.17 41.63 -23.21
C THR A 67 -10.65 42.09 -24.58
N SER A 68 -11.41 41.81 -25.64
CA SER A 68 -11.53 42.72 -26.80
C SER A 68 -12.77 42.36 -27.62
N ASN A 69 -13.87 43.08 -27.41
CA ASN A 69 -14.68 43.68 -28.47
C ASN A 69 -15.80 44.53 -27.83
N ASN A 70 -15.72 45.83 -28.08
CA ASN A 70 -16.76 46.81 -27.77
C ASN A 70 -17.94 46.66 -28.74
N TYR A 71 -19.17 46.83 -28.26
CA TYR A 71 -20.12 47.82 -28.81
C TYR A 71 -21.20 48.18 -27.77
N SER A 72 -21.56 49.46 -27.83
CA SER A 72 -22.50 50.30 -27.07
C SER A 72 -23.79 49.67 -26.50
N ASP A 73 -24.14 49.99 -25.24
CA ASP A 73 -25.17 51.00 -24.90
C ASP A 73 -25.43 51.04 -23.37
N SER A 74 -25.70 52.24 -22.85
CA SER A 74 -26.26 52.51 -21.50
C SER A 74 -27.73 52.99 -21.67
N PRO A 75 -28.54 53.27 -20.62
CA PRO A 75 -28.38 53.06 -19.17
C PRO A 75 -29.64 52.42 -18.51
N THR A 76 -29.60 52.06 -17.22
CA THR A 76 -30.55 52.55 -16.16
C THR A 76 -30.29 51.91 -14.79
N ALA A 77 -30.64 52.68 -13.77
CA ALA A 77 -30.28 52.58 -12.36
C ALA A 77 -31.02 51.48 -11.56
N SER A 78 -30.45 51.05 -10.43
CA SER A 78 -30.97 51.41 -9.10
C SER A 78 -30.17 50.77 -7.95
N SER A 79 -29.92 51.60 -6.96
CA SER A 79 -29.24 51.34 -5.69
C SER A 79 -30.29 51.02 -4.62
N THR A 80 -30.04 50.08 -3.70
CA THR A 80 -30.61 50.18 -2.35
C THR A 80 -29.75 49.45 -1.31
N THR A 81 -29.49 50.19 -0.24
CA THR A 81 -28.59 49.93 0.89
C THR A 81 -29.33 49.31 2.08
N LEU A 82 -28.61 48.41 2.77
CA LEU A 82 -28.61 47.99 4.19
C LEU A 82 -29.63 48.61 5.16
N HIS A 83 -30.17 47.76 6.06
CA HIS A 83 -30.46 48.13 7.46
C HIS A 83 -30.00 47.02 8.42
N ILE A 84 -29.09 47.41 9.32
CA ILE A 84 -28.61 46.68 10.50
C ILE A 84 -29.55 47.01 11.67
N ARG A 85 -29.90 46.02 12.51
CA ARG A 85 -30.46 46.28 13.84
C ARG A 85 -29.86 45.34 14.89
N GLN A 86 -29.04 45.93 15.77
CA GLN A 86 -28.57 45.36 17.02
C GLN A 86 -29.67 45.40 18.10
N ARG A 87 -29.70 44.41 19.00
CA ARG A 87 -30.19 44.54 20.38
C ARG A 87 -29.36 43.67 21.31
N SER A 88 -28.92 44.27 22.41
CA SER A 88 -28.27 43.65 23.57
C SER A 88 -29.25 43.69 24.79
N PRO A 89 -28.86 43.35 26.03
CA PRO A 89 -29.25 42.11 26.70
C PRO A 89 -30.09 42.34 27.99
N SER A 90 -30.61 41.27 28.60
CA SER A 90 -31.12 41.32 29.98
C SER A 90 -30.67 40.12 30.81
N THR A 91 -30.34 40.45 32.05
CA THR A 91 -29.69 39.65 33.10
C THR A 91 -30.71 39.23 34.14
N THR A 92 -30.61 38.03 34.73
CA THR A 92 -30.96 37.74 36.15
C THR A 92 -30.35 36.39 36.59
N ASN A 93 -29.89 36.35 37.85
CA ASN A 93 -29.03 35.32 38.50
C ASN A 93 -29.87 34.31 39.37
N PRO A 94 -29.31 33.55 40.35
CA PRO A 94 -28.68 32.22 40.22
C PRO A 94 -29.21 31.17 41.27
N THR A 95 -28.44 30.10 41.52
CA THR A 95 -28.51 29.06 42.61
C THR A 95 -29.27 27.78 42.20
N THR A 96 -28.73 26.55 42.27
CA THR A 96 -28.18 25.84 43.44
C THR A 96 -27.39 24.57 43.02
N THR A 97 -26.37 24.23 43.80
CA THR A 97 -25.52 23.02 43.73
C THR A 97 -26.26 21.74 44.14
N THR A 98 -26.09 20.62 43.42
CA THR A 98 -26.19 19.27 44.01
C THR A 98 -25.31 18.27 43.26
N THR A 99 -24.52 17.51 44.02
CA THR A 99 -23.67 16.37 43.65
C THR A 99 -24.49 15.11 43.38
N ALA A 100 -24.25 14.38 42.28
CA ALA A 100 -24.59 12.95 42.15
C ALA A 100 -23.91 12.24 40.95
N SER A 101 -23.03 11.28 41.28
CA SER A 101 -22.83 9.94 40.70
C SER A 101 -22.99 9.63 39.20
N LEU A 102 -21.95 8.96 38.68
CA LEU A 102 -21.94 8.10 37.50
C LEU A 102 -23.04 7.01 37.53
N SER A 103 -23.90 6.98 36.52
CA SER A 103 -24.56 5.75 36.07
C SER A 103 -25.20 5.91 34.67
N ASN A 104 -24.81 5.02 33.76
CA ASN A 104 -25.54 4.49 32.60
C ASN A 104 -26.50 5.42 31.84
N ILE A 105 -26.04 5.92 30.68
CA ILE A 105 -26.94 6.35 29.61
C ILE A 105 -26.98 5.24 28.55
N ASN A 106 -28.10 4.53 28.54
CA ASN A 106 -28.49 3.61 27.49
C ASN A 106 -28.79 4.38 26.19
N ASN A 107 -28.37 3.76 25.08
CA ASN A 107 -28.68 4.10 23.70
C ASN A 107 -30.16 4.42 23.48
N ASN A 108 -30.44 5.52 22.77
CA ASN A 108 -31.47 5.59 21.73
C ASN A 108 -31.44 6.96 21.04
N ASN A 109 -30.63 7.05 19.98
CA ASN A 109 -30.85 7.92 18.82
C ASN A 109 -29.77 7.58 17.77
N GLN A 110 -29.84 6.36 17.22
CA GLN A 110 -29.20 6.10 15.93
C GLN A 110 -30.16 6.51 14.82
N PRO A 111 -29.72 7.27 13.80
CA PRO A 111 -30.52 7.49 12.61
C PRO A 111 -30.78 6.12 11.97
N THR A 112 -32.05 5.72 11.92
CA THR A 112 -32.48 4.49 11.26
C THR A 112 -32.27 4.62 9.76
N ILE A 113 -31.35 3.84 9.20
CA ILE A 113 -31.37 3.57 7.76
C ILE A 113 -32.66 2.78 7.50
N THR A 114 -33.59 3.37 6.77
CA THR A 114 -34.91 2.75 6.52
C THR A 114 -34.87 1.62 5.49
N GLN A 115 -33.77 1.47 4.74
CA GLN A 115 -33.56 0.41 3.75
C GLN A 115 -32.10 -0.09 3.79
N PRO A 116 -31.85 -1.42 3.71
CA PRO A 116 -30.49 -1.95 3.69
C PRO A 116 -29.74 -1.51 2.42
N ILE A 117 -28.46 -1.16 2.57
CA ILE A 117 -27.56 -0.78 1.47
C ILE A 117 -27.55 -1.89 0.43
N ARG A 118 -27.70 -1.52 -0.85
CA ARG A 118 -27.61 -2.45 -1.97
C ARG A 118 -26.21 -2.43 -2.55
N PHE A 119 -25.58 -3.59 -2.65
CA PHE A 119 -24.21 -3.70 -3.14
C PHE A 119 -24.10 -4.55 -4.40
N LYS A 120 -23.12 -4.21 -5.25
CA LYS A 120 -22.71 -5.00 -6.41
C LYS A 120 -21.25 -5.42 -6.28
N THR A 121 -20.97 -6.71 -6.44
CA THR A 121 -19.61 -7.22 -6.58
C THR A 121 -19.60 -8.59 -7.25
N HIS A 122 -18.64 -8.82 -8.15
CA HIS A 122 -18.37 -10.15 -8.71
C HIS A 122 -17.43 -10.97 -7.81
N LEU A 123 -16.82 -10.33 -6.80
CA LEU A 123 -15.85 -10.99 -5.93
C LEU A 123 -16.54 -11.93 -4.95
N ARG A 124 -16.11 -13.19 -4.98
CA ARG A 124 -16.60 -14.26 -4.12
C ARG A 124 -15.54 -14.56 -3.04
N ASN A 125 -15.20 -13.56 -2.23
CA ASN A 125 -14.19 -13.64 -1.16
C ASN A 125 -14.68 -12.94 0.14
N THR A 126 -13.75 -12.63 1.05
CA THR A 126 -14.00 -11.96 2.34
C THR A 126 -14.82 -10.67 2.21
N VAL A 127 -14.71 -9.93 1.10
CA VAL A 127 -15.49 -8.71 0.85
C VAL A 127 -16.98 -8.99 0.85
N LEU A 128 -17.41 -10.03 0.12
CA LEU A 128 -18.81 -10.44 0.06
C LEU A 128 -19.34 -10.83 1.44
N ASP A 129 -18.53 -11.56 2.21
CA ASP A 129 -18.92 -12.01 3.54
C ASP A 129 -19.13 -10.80 4.48
N VAL A 130 -18.25 -9.80 4.43
CA VAL A 130 -18.40 -8.56 5.20
C VAL A 130 -19.68 -7.81 4.83
N PHE A 131 -20.02 -7.70 3.54
CA PHE A 131 -21.29 -7.05 3.14
C PHE A 131 -22.51 -7.78 3.70
N LYS A 132 -22.50 -9.12 3.65
CA LYS A 132 -23.60 -9.94 4.18
C LYS A 132 -23.72 -9.82 5.70
N ASP A 133 -22.59 -9.81 6.41
CA ASP A 133 -22.57 -9.68 7.87
C ASP A 133 -23.06 -8.29 8.33
N ARG A 134 -22.90 -7.25 7.50
CA ARG A 134 -23.45 -5.91 7.73
C ARG A 134 -24.93 -5.77 7.35
N GLY A 135 -25.56 -6.85 6.85
CA GLY A 135 -26.96 -6.84 6.44
C GLY A 135 -27.22 -6.12 5.11
N TRP A 136 -26.19 -5.87 4.30
CA TRP A 136 -26.35 -5.29 2.97
C TRP A 136 -26.92 -6.32 2.00
N LYS A 137 -27.63 -5.86 0.97
CA LYS A 137 -28.30 -6.72 -0.01
C LYS A 137 -27.56 -6.71 -1.34
N GLU A 138 -27.23 -7.90 -1.85
CA GLU A 138 -26.63 -8.06 -3.18
C GLU A 138 -27.67 -7.67 -4.25
N THR A 139 -27.24 -6.96 -5.29
CA THR A 139 -28.06 -6.60 -6.45
C THR A 139 -27.28 -6.89 -7.74
N ASP A 140 -27.98 -7.41 -8.75
CA ASP A 140 -27.43 -7.65 -10.08
C ASP A 140 -27.71 -6.50 -11.05
N SER A 141 -28.39 -5.43 -10.60
CA SER A 141 -28.68 -4.26 -11.43
C SER A 141 -27.40 -3.55 -11.87
N ASP A 142 -27.38 -3.07 -13.12
CA ASP A 142 -26.25 -2.32 -13.65
C ASP A 142 -26.19 -0.87 -13.14
N THR A 143 -27.33 -0.31 -12.77
CA THR A 143 -27.45 1.10 -12.38
C THR A 143 -28.03 1.28 -10.98
N ASP A 144 -28.81 0.32 -10.49
CA ASP A 144 -29.56 0.42 -9.24
C ASP A 144 -28.84 -0.30 -8.09
N TRP A 145 -27.76 0.32 -7.64
CA TRP A 145 -26.92 -0.09 -6.52
C TRP A 145 -26.48 1.16 -5.74
N ASP A 146 -26.20 1.00 -4.45
CA ASP A 146 -25.70 2.10 -3.60
C ASP A 146 -24.17 2.02 -3.45
N PHE A 147 -23.62 0.80 -3.50
CA PHE A 147 -22.20 0.55 -3.36
C PHE A 147 -21.70 -0.51 -4.34
N HIS A 148 -20.70 -0.20 -5.16
CA HIS A 148 -20.07 -1.16 -6.06
C HIS A 148 -18.63 -1.44 -5.63
N TRP A 149 -18.36 -2.68 -5.19
CA TRP A 149 -16.99 -3.18 -5.10
C TRP A 149 -16.60 -3.83 -6.43
N ALA A 150 -16.05 -3.02 -7.32
CA ALA A 150 -15.58 -3.42 -8.64
C ALA A 150 -14.17 -4.00 -8.58
N ASP A 151 -13.87 -4.89 -9.53
CA ASP A 151 -12.49 -5.27 -9.84
C ASP A 151 -11.89 -4.29 -10.85
N VAL A 152 -10.55 -4.30 -10.96
CA VAL A 152 -9.80 -3.38 -11.82
C VAL A 152 -10.17 -3.51 -13.30
N HIS A 153 -10.53 -4.71 -13.76
CA HIS A 153 -10.91 -4.93 -15.16
C HIS A 153 -12.24 -4.23 -15.48
N TRP A 154 -13.25 -4.40 -14.62
CA TRP A 154 -14.51 -3.67 -14.75
C TRP A 154 -14.29 -2.14 -14.74
N VAL A 155 -13.41 -1.66 -13.86
CA VAL A 155 -13.08 -0.22 -13.79
C VAL A 155 -12.49 0.29 -15.10
N HIS A 156 -11.61 -0.47 -15.74
CA HIS A 156 -11.00 -0.06 -17.01
C HIS A 156 -11.99 -0.04 -18.18
N GLU A 157 -12.94 -0.96 -18.21
CA GLU A 157 -13.84 -1.08 -19.35
C GLU A 157 -15.09 -0.19 -19.22
N MET A 158 -15.64 -0.07 -18.00
CA MET A 158 -16.99 0.48 -17.81
C MET A 158 -17.00 1.82 -17.09
N PHE A 159 -16.03 2.10 -16.19
CA PHE A 159 -16.16 3.21 -15.25
C PHE A 159 -16.12 4.60 -15.91
N ASP A 160 -15.41 4.74 -17.03
CA ASP A 160 -15.35 5.98 -17.80
C ASP A 160 -16.60 6.24 -18.66
N HIS A 161 -17.49 5.26 -18.77
CA HIS A 161 -18.73 5.34 -19.54
C HIS A 161 -19.99 5.45 -18.66
N MET A 162 -19.82 5.59 -17.34
CA MET A 162 -20.92 5.62 -16.38
C MET A 162 -20.98 6.94 -15.60
N TYR A 163 -22.22 7.40 -15.38
CA TYR A 163 -22.53 8.48 -14.46
C TYR A 163 -22.99 7.90 -13.13
N LEU A 164 -22.38 8.36 -12.03
CA LEU A 164 -22.72 7.93 -10.68
C LEU A 164 -23.72 8.89 -10.03
N GLY A 165 -24.76 8.33 -9.41
CA GLY A 165 -25.75 9.07 -8.63
C GLY A 165 -25.21 9.54 -7.28
N GLU A 166 -25.89 10.51 -6.66
CA GLU A 166 -25.40 11.22 -5.46
C GLU A 166 -25.06 10.33 -4.25
N GLY A 167 -25.76 9.20 -4.10
CA GLY A 167 -25.53 8.23 -3.03
C GLY A 167 -24.55 7.11 -3.38
N GLN A 168 -24.14 6.99 -4.65
CA GLN A 168 -23.35 5.86 -5.13
C GLN A 168 -21.89 5.97 -4.71
N ARG A 169 -21.27 4.81 -4.45
CA ARG A 169 -19.87 4.71 -4.07
C ARG A 169 -19.16 3.56 -4.76
N ILE A 170 -17.91 3.76 -5.15
CA ILE A 170 -17.05 2.78 -5.82
C ILE A 170 -15.63 2.76 -5.22
N ASN A 171 -15.00 1.59 -5.19
CA ASN A 171 -13.73 1.31 -4.51
C ASN A 171 -12.46 1.61 -5.31
N HIS A 172 -12.56 2.41 -6.37
CA HIS A 172 -11.41 2.80 -7.21
C HIS A 172 -11.48 4.26 -7.62
N PHE A 173 -10.33 4.93 -7.64
CA PHE A 173 -10.20 6.21 -8.33
C PHE A 173 -9.91 6.01 -9.82
N ARG A 174 -10.40 6.93 -10.65
CA ARG A 174 -9.92 7.05 -12.03
C ARG A 174 -8.44 7.41 -12.01
N ASN A 175 -7.66 6.83 -12.91
CA ASN A 175 -6.20 6.90 -12.94
C ASN A 175 -5.47 6.29 -11.73
N HIS A 176 -6.08 5.39 -10.94
CA HIS A 176 -5.39 4.68 -9.84
C HIS A 176 -4.10 3.98 -10.28
N TYR A 177 -4.00 3.63 -11.56
CA TYR A 177 -2.81 3.05 -12.19
C TYR A 177 -1.58 3.98 -12.18
N GLU A 178 -1.73 5.29 -12.01
CA GLU A 178 -0.61 6.24 -11.87
C GLU A 178 0.26 5.96 -10.63
N LEU A 179 -0.36 5.36 -9.59
CA LEU A 179 0.33 4.94 -8.36
C LEU A 179 0.71 3.45 -8.39
N THR A 180 -0.09 2.62 -9.05
CA THR A 180 -0.03 1.16 -8.88
C THR A 180 0.68 0.44 -10.02
N ARG A 181 0.75 1.01 -11.23
CA ARG A 181 1.65 0.52 -12.27
C ARG A 181 3.09 0.93 -11.98
N LYS A 182 4.01 -0.02 -12.11
CA LYS A 182 5.39 0.17 -11.63
C LYS A 182 6.17 1.24 -12.41
N ASP A 183 5.96 1.33 -13.72
CA ASP A 183 6.55 2.36 -14.58
C ASP A 183 6.05 3.77 -14.23
N LEU A 184 4.74 3.92 -14.05
CA LEU A 184 4.10 5.18 -13.69
C LEU A 184 4.45 5.61 -12.26
N LEU A 185 4.49 4.69 -11.31
CA LEU A 185 4.96 4.94 -9.95
C LEU A 185 6.37 5.55 -9.95
N VAL A 186 7.31 4.90 -10.65
CA VAL A 186 8.69 5.39 -10.77
C VAL A 186 8.74 6.75 -11.47
N LYS A 187 7.99 6.93 -12.55
CA LYS A 187 7.91 8.19 -13.30
C LYS A 187 7.39 9.34 -12.43
N ASN A 188 6.33 9.10 -11.66
CA ASN A 188 5.71 10.09 -10.78
C ASN A 188 6.61 10.42 -9.58
N MET A 189 7.30 9.42 -8.99
CA MET A 189 8.31 9.70 -7.96
C MET A 189 9.48 10.54 -8.51
N LYS A 190 10.06 10.16 -9.66
CA LYS A 190 11.14 10.93 -10.31
C LYS A 190 10.71 12.37 -10.58
N ARG A 191 9.45 12.59 -11.02
CA ARG A 191 8.89 13.93 -11.23
C ARG A 191 8.80 14.70 -9.92
N MET A 192 8.23 14.09 -8.88
CA MET A 192 8.07 14.73 -7.57
C MET A 192 9.43 15.08 -6.96
N ILE A 193 10.42 14.18 -6.99
CA ILE A 193 11.79 14.45 -6.53
C ILE A 193 12.36 15.70 -7.19
N LYS A 194 12.33 15.76 -8.53
CA LYS A 194 12.85 16.93 -9.28
C LYS A 194 12.11 18.22 -8.92
N THR A 195 10.79 18.16 -8.73
CA THR A 195 10.01 19.32 -8.28
C THR A 195 10.45 19.78 -6.89
N MET A 196 10.61 18.85 -5.95
CA MET A 196 11.02 19.15 -4.59
C MET A 196 12.44 19.73 -4.52
N GLU A 197 13.37 19.17 -5.29
CA GLU A 197 14.73 19.69 -5.38
C GLU A 197 14.77 21.11 -5.97
N LYS A 198 13.96 21.37 -7.00
CA LYS A 198 13.90 22.67 -7.66
C LYS A 198 13.25 23.74 -6.78
N GLU A 199 12.16 23.41 -6.10
CA GLU A 199 11.38 24.39 -5.34
C GLU A 199 11.89 24.57 -3.90
N TYR A 200 12.44 23.53 -3.27
CA TYR A 200 12.80 23.55 -1.85
C TYR A 200 14.23 23.05 -1.55
N GLY A 201 14.98 22.67 -2.58
CA GLY A 201 16.38 22.24 -2.45
C GLY A 201 16.55 20.73 -2.27
N LYS A 202 17.80 20.27 -2.42
CA LYS A 202 18.16 18.85 -2.46
C LYS A 202 17.78 18.05 -1.21
N ALA A 203 17.78 18.69 -0.04
CA ALA A 203 17.40 18.04 1.22
C ALA A 203 15.93 17.58 1.22
N GLU A 204 15.03 18.32 0.57
CA GLU A 204 13.62 17.92 0.44
C GLU A 204 13.43 16.79 -0.57
N GLY A 205 14.21 16.81 -1.67
CA GLY A 205 14.27 15.70 -2.62
C GLY A 205 14.75 14.40 -1.96
N ALA A 206 15.75 14.48 -1.07
CA ALA A 206 16.30 13.33 -0.35
C ALA A 206 15.28 12.63 0.56
N LYS A 207 14.18 13.29 0.95
CA LYS A 207 13.09 12.63 1.73
C LYS A 207 12.31 11.58 0.92
N PHE A 208 12.55 11.50 -0.39
CA PHE A 208 12.01 10.48 -1.29
C PHE A 208 13.01 9.35 -1.55
N ASP A 209 14.14 9.32 -0.85
CA ASP A 209 15.11 8.21 -0.84
C ASP A 209 14.55 6.98 -0.11
N PHE A 210 13.36 6.54 -0.51
CA PHE A 210 12.71 5.31 -0.11
C PHE A 210 12.29 4.48 -1.32
N ILE A 211 12.44 5.00 -2.54
CA ILE A 211 12.23 4.25 -3.78
C ILE A 211 13.59 3.92 -4.39
N CYS A 212 13.79 2.65 -4.76
CA CYS A 212 15.04 2.24 -5.39
C CYS A 212 15.20 2.89 -6.77
N THR A 213 16.44 3.15 -7.15
CA THR A 213 16.80 3.58 -8.50
C THR A 213 16.24 2.60 -9.53
N SER A 214 15.45 3.13 -10.47
CA SER A 214 14.73 2.35 -11.46
C SER A 214 14.77 3.01 -12.83
N TYR A 215 14.72 2.18 -13.87
CA TYR A 215 14.64 2.60 -15.26
C TYR A 215 13.58 1.78 -16.00
N VAL A 216 12.85 2.41 -16.92
CA VAL A 216 11.83 1.77 -17.76
C VAL A 216 12.45 1.37 -19.10
N LEU A 217 12.42 0.10 -19.44
CA LEU A 217 12.95 -0.45 -20.68
C LEU A 217 11.82 -0.73 -21.68
N PRO A 218 12.05 -0.49 -22.99
CA PRO A 218 13.33 -0.12 -23.62
C PRO A 218 13.71 1.38 -23.56
N GLN A 219 12.82 2.26 -23.12
CA GLN A 219 12.94 3.72 -23.29
C GLN A 219 14.16 4.34 -22.59
N GLU A 220 14.52 3.87 -21.40
CA GLU A 220 15.63 4.38 -20.57
C GLU A 220 16.86 3.46 -20.61
N HIS A 221 17.00 2.62 -21.64
CA HIS A 221 18.11 1.65 -21.74
C HIS A 221 19.50 2.28 -21.70
N ALA A 222 19.71 3.41 -22.39
CA ALA A 222 20.99 4.10 -22.40
C ALA A 222 21.37 4.61 -21.00
N LEU A 223 20.42 5.24 -20.30
CA LEU A 223 20.60 5.73 -18.93
C LEU A 223 20.92 4.60 -17.95
N PHE A 224 20.21 3.48 -18.10
CA PHE A 224 20.48 2.28 -17.31
C PHE A 224 21.87 1.70 -17.60
N GLN A 225 22.29 1.63 -18.87
CA GLN A 225 23.62 1.13 -19.24
C GLN A 225 24.74 1.97 -18.63
N GLU A 226 24.59 3.30 -18.63
CA GLU A 226 25.55 4.20 -17.97
C GLU A 226 25.61 3.96 -16.46
N GLU A 227 24.45 3.86 -15.81
CA GLU A 227 24.38 3.61 -14.37
C GLU A 227 24.95 2.25 -13.98
N PHE A 228 24.71 1.22 -14.78
CA PHE A 228 25.27 -0.11 -14.59
C PHE A 228 26.80 -0.12 -14.74
N LYS A 229 27.34 0.62 -15.73
CA LYS A 229 28.79 0.75 -15.93
C LYS A 229 29.47 1.48 -14.76
N ARG A 230 28.78 2.46 -14.13
CA ARG A 230 29.28 3.16 -12.94
C ARG A 230 29.30 2.28 -11.69
N ASN A 231 28.45 1.26 -11.64
CA ASN A 231 28.33 0.35 -10.49
C ASN A 231 28.54 -1.11 -10.93
N PRO A 232 29.75 -1.50 -11.35
CA PRO A 232 30.02 -2.85 -11.82
C PRO A 232 29.74 -3.87 -10.72
N GLY A 233 29.07 -4.98 -11.07
CA GLY A 233 28.70 -6.05 -10.13
C GLY A 233 27.44 -5.79 -9.32
N SER A 234 26.82 -4.62 -9.43
CA SER A 234 25.53 -4.35 -8.77
C SER A 234 24.43 -5.29 -9.25
N VAL A 235 23.57 -5.71 -8.32
CA VAL A 235 22.44 -6.59 -8.63
C VAL A 235 21.18 -5.77 -8.92
N TRP A 236 20.45 -6.15 -9.95
CA TRP A 236 19.21 -5.51 -10.36
C TRP A 236 18.11 -6.55 -10.52
N ILE A 237 16.88 -6.11 -10.28
CA ILE A 237 15.67 -6.91 -10.44
C ILE A 237 14.90 -6.37 -11.64
N MET A 238 14.64 -7.25 -12.60
CA MET A 238 13.78 -6.99 -13.75
C MET A 238 12.36 -7.40 -13.39
N LYS A 239 11.41 -6.48 -13.58
CA LYS A 239 9.99 -6.74 -13.32
C LYS A 239 9.16 -6.29 -14.52
N PRO A 240 8.27 -7.13 -15.06
CA PRO A 240 7.32 -6.71 -16.08
C PRO A 240 6.38 -5.64 -15.52
N VAL A 241 6.07 -4.64 -16.35
CA VAL A 241 5.23 -3.50 -15.96
C VAL A 241 3.80 -3.95 -15.65
N GLY A 242 3.20 -4.76 -16.54
CA GLY A 242 1.78 -5.15 -16.48
C GLY A 242 1.47 -6.43 -15.72
N LYS A 243 2.46 -7.18 -15.22
CA LYS A 243 2.22 -8.44 -14.48
C LYS A 243 2.34 -8.24 -12.98
N ALA A 244 1.63 -9.09 -12.22
CA ALA A 244 1.61 -9.10 -10.76
C ALA A 244 2.04 -10.49 -10.21
N GLN A 245 1.99 -10.65 -8.89
CA GLN A 245 2.25 -11.91 -8.18
C GLN A 245 3.66 -12.49 -8.35
N GLY A 246 4.60 -11.69 -8.83
CA GLY A 246 5.97 -12.12 -9.06
C GLY A 246 6.23 -12.83 -10.39
N LYS A 247 5.22 -12.95 -11.25
CA LYS A 247 5.37 -13.58 -12.58
C LYS A 247 6.31 -12.76 -13.46
N GLY A 248 7.29 -13.42 -14.08
CA GLY A 248 8.25 -12.80 -15.01
C GLY A 248 9.36 -11.98 -14.35
N ILE A 249 9.49 -12.02 -13.02
CA ILE A 249 10.59 -11.35 -12.32
C ILE A 249 11.87 -12.18 -12.46
N PHE A 250 13.01 -11.54 -12.68
CA PHE A 250 14.32 -12.19 -12.58
C PHE A 250 15.40 -11.19 -12.13
N LEU A 251 16.49 -11.71 -11.58
CA LEU A 251 17.64 -10.90 -11.18
C LEU A 251 18.71 -10.93 -12.25
N ILE A 252 19.44 -9.81 -12.37
CA ILE A 252 20.60 -9.66 -13.25
C ILE A 252 21.76 -9.03 -12.49
N ASN A 253 22.97 -9.46 -12.83
CA ASN A 253 24.22 -8.88 -12.32
C ASN A 253 25.28 -8.73 -13.42
N LYS A 254 24.94 -9.08 -14.66
CA LYS A 254 25.78 -8.91 -15.86
C LYS A 254 24.96 -8.31 -17.00
N MET A 255 25.54 -7.34 -17.70
CA MET A 255 24.90 -6.70 -18.86
C MET A 255 24.56 -7.70 -19.98
N SER A 256 25.35 -8.76 -20.14
CA SER A 256 25.10 -9.82 -21.12
C SER A 256 23.75 -10.53 -20.92
N GLN A 257 23.25 -10.62 -19.68
CA GLN A 257 21.96 -11.25 -19.38
C GLN A 257 20.79 -10.44 -19.99
N ILE A 258 20.90 -9.11 -20.03
CA ILE A 258 19.89 -8.25 -20.67
C ILE A 258 19.93 -8.42 -22.19
N ASN A 259 21.11 -8.44 -22.78
CA ASN A 259 21.25 -8.62 -24.22
C ASN A 259 20.66 -9.97 -24.65
N GLN A 260 20.94 -11.04 -23.91
CA GLN A 260 20.35 -12.36 -24.13
C GLN A 260 18.82 -12.36 -23.96
N TRP A 261 18.31 -11.71 -22.91
CA TRP A 261 16.86 -11.55 -22.69
C TRP A 261 16.20 -10.81 -23.87
N ARG A 262 16.79 -9.72 -24.36
CA ARG A 262 16.29 -8.97 -25.53
C ARG A 262 16.29 -9.82 -26.81
N THR A 263 17.35 -10.59 -27.05
CA THR A 263 17.42 -11.47 -28.23
C THR A 263 16.36 -12.58 -28.19
N LYS A 264 16.07 -13.13 -27.00
CA LYS A 264 15.03 -14.16 -26.81
C LYS A 264 13.60 -13.61 -26.90
N ASN A 265 13.38 -12.36 -26.49
CA ASN A 265 12.03 -11.77 -26.37
C ASN A 265 11.69 -10.69 -27.43
N GLY A 266 12.48 -10.52 -28.49
CA GLY A 266 12.12 -9.64 -29.62
C GLY A 266 13.28 -8.80 -30.18
N GLY A 267 14.23 -9.46 -30.86
CA GLY A 267 15.36 -8.81 -31.52
C GLY A 267 15.39 -8.97 -33.04
N GLY A 268 14.29 -8.72 -33.74
CA GLY A 268 14.28 -8.51 -35.19
C GLY A 268 14.28 -7.01 -35.50
N GLY A 269 15.44 -6.43 -35.82
CA GLY A 269 15.50 -5.08 -36.40
C GLY A 269 16.74 -4.25 -36.07
N GLY A 270 17.69 -4.21 -37.01
CA GLY A 270 18.47 -3.01 -37.31
C GLY A 270 19.88 -2.88 -36.70
N GLY A 271 20.89 -3.38 -37.42
CA GLY A 271 22.29 -3.04 -37.22
C GLY A 271 23.16 -3.65 -38.31
N GLY A 272 23.51 -2.85 -39.33
CA GLY A 272 24.16 -3.31 -40.55
C GLY A 272 25.62 -3.75 -40.40
N GLY A 273 26.03 -4.57 -41.37
CA GLY A 273 27.35 -4.60 -42.00
C GLY A 273 28.60 -4.69 -41.12
N GLY A 274 29.12 -5.90 -40.94
CA GLY A 274 30.48 -6.13 -40.44
C GLY A 274 30.89 -7.59 -40.56
N ASN A 275 31.72 -7.88 -41.56
CA ASN A 275 32.32 -9.17 -41.93
C ASN A 275 33.14 -9.80 -40.78
N GLY A 276 33.17 -11.14 -40.64
CA GLY A 276 34.28 -11.83 -39.95
C GLY A 276 34.00 -13.14 -39.20
N THR A 277 33.95 -14.25 -39.95
CA THR A 277 34.55 -15.58 -39.67
C THR A 277 34.29 -16.38 -38.37
N ASN A 278 33.82 -17.61 -38.64
CA ASN A 278 34.20 -18.92 -38.06
C ASN A 278 33.64 -19.41 -36.71
N ALA A 279 32.79 -20.44 -36.86
CA ALA A 279 32.85 -21.77 -36.24
C ALA A 279 32.67 -21.91 -34.72
N ALA A 280 31.54 -22.51 -34.32
CA ALA A 280 31.45 -23.92 -33.89
C ALA A 280 30.22 -24.11 -32.98
N ALA A 281 29.25 -24.88 -33.44
CA ALA A 281 28.18 -25.44 -32.61
C ALA A 281 28.48 -26.92 -32.38
N PRO A 282 28.32 -27.46 -31.14
CA PRO A 282 28.17 -28.88 -30.97
C PRO A 282 26.69 -29.27 -31.07
N VAL A 283 26.48 -30.29 -31.90
CA VAL A 283 25.27 -31.07 -32.12
C VAL A 283 25.04 -31.99 -30.92
N ALA A 284 23.77 -32.24 -30.57
CA ALA A 284 23.16 -33.58 -30.32
C ALA A 284 21.98 -33.49 -29.34
N ILE A 285 20.94 -34.32 -29.34
CA ILE A 285 20.36 -35.35 -30.23
C ILE A 285 18.94 -35.51 -29.62
N ALA A 286 17.89 -35.53 -30.44
CA ALA A 286 16.58 -36.05 -30.06
C ALA A 286 16.39 -37.41 -30.74
N PRO A 287 15.82 -38.44 -30.08
CA PRO A 287 15.26 -39.57 -30.78
C PRO A 287 13.79 -39.32 -31.08
N ASN A 288 13.42 -39.74 -32.28
CA ASN A 288 12.09 -39.69 -32.87
C ASN A 288 11.62 -41.15 -33.03
N LEU A 289 10.42 -41.47 -32.59
CA LEU A 289 9.67 -42.69 -32.92
C LEU A 289 8.23 -42.17 -33.19
N GLY A 290 7.77 -42.07 -34.44
CA GLY A 290 7.15 -43.16 -35.20
C GLY A 290 5.83 -43.54 -34.52
N GLY A 291 4.61 -43.26 -34.99
CA GLY A 291 4.09 -43.01 -36.32
C GLY A 291 2.85 -43.89 -36.47
N SER A 292 1.67 -43.32 -36.79
CA SER A 292 0.63 -43.93 -37.65
C SER A 292 -0.60 -43.03 -37.73
N LYS A 293 -1.04 -42.78 -38.97
CA LYS A 293 -2.31 -42.14 -39.31
C LYS A 293 -3.40 -43.20 -39.44
N ALA A 294 -4.61 -42.89 -39.01
CA ALA A 294 -5.83 -43.35 -39.67
C ALA A 294 -6.92 -42.27 -39.55
N ASN A 295 -7.57 -42.00 -40.69
CA ASN A 295 -8.61 -41.00 -40.93
C ASN A 295 -9.98 -41.72 -40.95
N MET A 296 -11.04 -41.11 -40.41
CA MET A 296 -12.44 -41.08 -40.90
C MET A 296 -13.31 -40.47 -39.76
N ALA A 297 -13.85 -39.25 -39.84
CA ALA A 297 -14.89 -38.67 -40.70
C ALA A 297 -16.35 -38.91 -40.19
N GLY A 298 -17.05 -37.79 -39.88
CA GLY A 298 -18.52 -37.66 -39.72
C GLY A 298 -18.96 -37.17 -38.33
N ALA A 299 -19.04 -35.87 -38.00
CA ALA A 299 -19.96 -34.79 -38.44
C ALA A 299 -21.26 -34.67 -37.61
N ASP A 300 -21.35 -33.65 -36.73
CA ASP A 300 -22.38 -32.57 -36.69
C ASP A 300 -22.13 -31.66 -35.47
N LYS A 301 -21.62 -30.42 -35.60
CA LYS A 301 -22.32 -29.13 -35.76
C LYS A 301 -23.51 -28.88 -34.80
N SER A 302 -23.31 -28.01 -33.81
CA SER A 302 -23.95 -26.67 -33.82
C SER A 302 -23.54 -25.76 -32.64
N ALA A 303 -23.05 -24.57 -33.05
CA ALA A 303 -23.25 -23.22 -32.51
C ALA A 303 -22.82 -22.87 -31.06
N GLY A 304 -22.00 -21.85 -30.79
CA GLY A 304 -21.45 -20.79 -31.63
C GLY A 304 -21.07 -19.60 -30.75
N GLY A 305 -19.87 -19.65 -30.14
CA GLY A 305 -19.26 -18.52 -29.42
C GLY A 305 -18.60 -17.56 -30.41
N ALA A 306 -18.88 -16.27 -30.27
CA ALA A 306 -18.33 -15.23 -31.14
C ALA A 306 -16.84 -15.02 -30.86
N ALA A 307 -16.01 -15.50 -31.78
CA ALA A 307 -14.62 -15.10 -31.93
C ALA A 307 -14.58 -13.65 -32.43
N ALA A 308 -13.95 -12.75 -31.67
CA ALA A 308 -13.60 -11.42 -32.16
C ALA A 308 -12.28 -11.50 -32.93
N ASN A 309 -12.29 -10.96 -34.15
CA ASN A 309 -11.16 -10.86 -35.08
C ASN A 309 -9.90 -10.26 -34.41
N SER A 310 -8.86 -11.08 -34.27
CA SER A 310 -7.49 -10.65 -34.02
C SER A 310 -6.74 -10.57 -35.35
N GLN A 311 -6.67 -9.37 -35.92
CA GLN A 311 -5.79 -9.07 -37.04
C GLN A 311 -5.16 -7.69 -36.86
N GLY A 312 -3.88 -7.70 -36.48
CA GLY A 312 -2.98 -6.54 -36.51
C GLY A 312 -2.66 -5.90 -35.17
N ASP A 313 -1.94 -6.60 -34.29
CA ASP A 313 -1.06 -5.94 -33.32
C ASP A 313 0.35 -6.50 -33.54
N ALA A 314 1.23 -5.69 -34.13
CA ALA A 314 2.63 -6.06 -34.26
C ALA A 314 3.24 -6.09 -32.85
N ASP A 315 3.85 -7.22 -32.47
CA ASP A 315 4.53 -7.48 -31.19
C ASP A 315 5.15 -6.20 -30.56
N ILE A 316 4.39 -5.51 -29.71
CA ILE A 316 4.95 -4.43 -28.89
C ILE A 316 5.81 -5.11 -27.83
N PRO A 317 7.13 -4.83 -27.77
CA PRO A 317 8.00 -5.48 -26.79
C PRO A 317 7.46 -5.27 -25.37
N GLU A 318 7.29 -6.35 -24.61
CA GLU A 318 6.83 -6.29 -23.23
C GLU A 318 7.71 -5.31 -22.43
N ALA A 319 7.09 -4.27 -21.86
CA ALA A 319 7.82 -3.25 -21.10
C ALA A 319 8.22 -3.78 -19.72
N TYR A 320 9.47 -3.51 -19.34
CA TYR A 320 10.02 -3.89 -18.03
C TYR A 320 10.51 -2.68 -17.28
N ILE A 321 10.50 -2.76 -15.95
CA ILE A 321 11.34 -1.92 -15.12
C ILE A 321 12.58 -2.70 -14.72
N VAL A 322 13.73 -2.06 -14.77
CA VAL A 322 14.96 -2.54 -14.15
C VAL A 322 15.24 -1.68 -12.93
N GLN A 323 15.26 -2.31 -11.75
CA GLN A 323 15.34 -1.62 -10.46
C GLN A 323 16.53 -2.16 -9.67
N ARG A 324 17.25 -1.29 -8.95
CA ARG A 324 18.36 -1.71 -8.09
C ARG A 324 17.82 -2.68 -7.05
N TYR A 325 18.45 -3.85 -6.91
CA TYR A 325 18.07 -4.82 -5.92
C TYR A 325 18.58 -4.40 -4.54
N ILE A 326 17.76 -4.60 -3.50
CA ILE A 326 18.17 -4.35 -2.12
C ILE A 326 18.89 -5.60 -1.62
N GLU A 327 20.22 -5.54 -1.61
CA GLU A 327 21.11 -6.67 -1.31
C GLU A 327 21.26 -6.93 0.21
N ASN A 328 20.91 -5.96 1.04
CA ASN A 328 21.04 -6.00 2.50
C ASN A 328 19.67 -5.93 3.22
N PRO A 329 18.67 -6.76 2.86
CA PRO A 329 17.38 -6.74 3.54
C PRO A 329 17.55 -7.11 5.01
N TYR A 330 16.68 -6.57 5.86
CA TYR A 330 16.59 -7.00 7.24
C TYR A 330 16.08 -8.45 7.29
N LEU A 331 16.78 -9.30 8.04
CA LEU A 331 16.47 -10.73 8.12
C LEU A 331 16.00 -11.12 9.53
N ILE A 332 15.08 -12.07 9.60
CA ILE A 332 14.67 -12.73 10.85
C ILE A 332 14.84 -14.23 10.64
N GLY A 333 15.63 -14.87 11.50
CA GLY A 333 15.98 -16.29 11.32
C GLY A 333 16.66 -16.57 9.97
N GLY A 334 17.42 -15.60 9.44
CA GLY A 334 18.06 -15.70 8.12
C GLY A 334 17.12 -15.57 6.92
N LYS A 335 15.82 -15.34 7.12
CA LYS A 335 14.82 -15.25 6.05
C LYS A 335 14.49 -13.81 5.70
N LYS A 336 14.31 -13.55 4.41
CA LYS A 336 13.85 -12.26 3.89
C LYS A 336 12.35 -12.14 4.11
N PHE A 337 11.85 -10.93 4.34
CA PHE A 337 10.42 -10.66 4.37
C PHE A 337 10.10 -9.29 3.81
N ASP A 338 8.88 -9.13 3.30
CA ASP A 338 8.29 -7.81 3.04
C ASP A 338 7.15 -7.54 4.02
N LEU A 339 6.64 -6.32 4.03
CA LEU A 339 5.45 -5.89 4.76
C LEU A 339 4.30 -5.60 3.80
N ARG A 340 3.11 -6.05 4.15
CA ARG A 340 1.84 -5.58 3.61
C ARG A 340 1.16 -4.64 4.62
N ILE A 341 0.99 -3.38 4.23
CA ILE A 341 0.25 -2.36 4.98
C ILE A 341 -1.02 -1.98 4.20
N TYR A 342 -2.14 -1.82 4.91
CA TYR A 342 -3.40 -1.37 4.33
C TYR A 342 -3.59 0.14 4.51
N VAL A 343 -3.86 0.84 3.41
CA VAL A 343 -4.01 2.29 3.37
C VAL A 343 -5.32 2.63 2.67
N LEU A 344 -6.21 3.34 3.36
CA LEU A 344 -7.50 3.78 2.83
C LEU A 344 -7.43 5.26 2.47
N VAL A 345 -7.63 5.57 1.20
CA VAL A 345 -7.71 6.95 0.68
C VAL A 345 -9.16 7.24 0.36
N THR A 346 -9.76 8.22 1.04
CA THR A 346 -11.18 8.56 0.87
C THR A 346 -11.40 9.78 -0.01
N SER A 347 -10.33 10.54 -0.29
CA SER A 347 -10.35 11.65 -1.24
C SER A 347 -8.93 12.01 -1.67
N TYR A 348 -8.80 12.55 -2.88
CA TYR A 348 -7.58 13.17 -3.41
C TYR A 348 -7.70 14.70 -3.51
N SER A 349 -8.91 15.25 -3.39
CA SER A 349 -9.18 16.69 -3.39
C SER A 349 -10.24 17.03 -2.33
N PRO A 350 -9.84 17.43 -1.10
CA PRO A 350 -8.47 17.38 -0.58
C PRO A 350 -7.97 15.94 -0.37
N LEU A 351 -6.65 15.73 -0.25
CA LEU A 351 -6.09 14.41 0.04
C LEU A 351 -6.40 13.98 1.47
N VAL A 352 -7.06 12.82 1.64
CA VAL A 352 -7.42 12.23 2.94
C VAL A 352 -6.94 10.79 3.01
N VAL A 353 -6.06 10.50 3.96
CA VAL A 353 -5.34 9.22 4.07
C VAL A 353 -5.48 8.64 5.46
N HIS A 354 -5.91 7.38 5.51
CA HIS A 354 -5.99 6.57 6.69
C HIS A 354 -5.06 5.36 6.57
N ILE A 355 -4.34 5.03 7.63
CA ILE A 355 -3.46 3.86 7.67
C ILE A 355 -3.98 2.90 8.74
N HIS A 356 -4.09 1.63 8.37
CA HIS A 356 -4.54 0.60 9.30
C HIS A 356 -3.40 0.17 10.24
N ARG A 357 -3.70 0.01 11.53
CA ARG A 357 -2.71 -0.41 12.54
C ARG A 357 -2.22 -1.85 12.32
N ASN A 358 -3.11 -2.74 11.88
CA ASN A 358 -2.74 -4.09 11.51
C ASN A 358 -2.28 -4.18 10.05
N GLY A 359 -1.31 -5.05 9.84
CA GLY A 359 -0.80 -5.49 8.56
C GLY A 359 -0.04 -6.80 8.81
N PHE A 360 0.69 -7.30 7.83
CA PHE A 360 1.47 -8.52 8.04
C PHE A 360 2.77 -8.52 7.26
N CYS A 361 3.75 -9.26 7.76
CA CYS A 361 4.98 -9.58 7.08
C CYS A 361 4.78 -10.84 6.26
N ARG A 362 5.41 -10.97 5.10
CA ARG A 362 5.47 -12.21 4.31
C ARG A 362 6.91 -12.67 4.20
N PHE A 363 7.21 -13.85 4.73
CA PHE A 363 8.55 -14.42 4.73
C PHE A 363 8.82 -15.26 3.49
N SER A 364 10.10 -15.30 3.07
CA SER A 364 10.61 -16.35 2.17
C SER A 364 10.70 -17.69 2.91
N ASN A 365 10.56 -18.79 2.20
CA ASN A 365 10.73 -20.12 2.77
C ASN A 365 12.20 -20.49 2.98
N HIS A 366 13.09 -19.94 2.16
CA HIS A 366 14.54 -20.19 2.21
C HIS A 366 15.31 -19.09 2.92
N GLN A 367 16.49 -19.47 3.41
CA GLN A 367 17.48 -18.53 3.93
C GLN A 367 17.96 -17.60 2.81
N PHE A 368 18.08 -16.32 3.13
CA PHE A 368 18.57 -15.31 2.22
C PHE A 368 20.07 -15.46 1.99
N THR A 369 20.49 -15.37 0.73
CA THR A 369 21.90 -15.36 0.34
C THR A 369 22.07 -14.50 -0.91
N MET A 370 23.25 -13.91 -1.08
CA MET A 370 23.66 -13.18 -2.29
C MET A 370 24.69 -13.97 -3.11
N ASN A 371 24.84 -15.27 -2.84
CA ASN A 371 25.73 -16.13 -3.61
C ASN A 371 25.34 -16.13 -5.10
N VAL A 372 26.33 -15.96 -5.97
CA VAL A 372 26.13 -15.87 -7.42
C VAL A 372 25.41 -17.10 -8.00
N LYS A 373 25.60 -18.28 -7.38
CA LYS A 373 24.95 -19.53 -7.79
C LYS A 373 23.44 -19.52 -7.55
N ASP A 374 22.99 -18.77 -6.56
CA ASP A 374 21.62 -18.79 -6.05
C ASP A 374 20.82 -17.54 -6.46
N ILE A 375 21.47 -16.57 -7.13
CA ILE A 375 20.87 -15.27 -7.46
C ILE A 375 19.66 -15.36 -8.39
N SER A 376 19.60 -16.42 -9.22
CA SER A 376 18.46 -16.70 -10.10
C SER A 376 17.32 -17.42 -9.38
N ASN A 377 17.54 -17.94 -8.16
CA ASN A 377 16.54 -18.67 -7.39
C ASN A 377 15.56 -17.70 -6.73
N LEU A 378 14.40 -17.51 -7.36
CA LEU A 378 13.36 -16.62 -6.87
C LEU A 378 12.78 -17.06 -5.52
N TYR A 379 12.88 -18.34 -5.12
CA TYR A 379 12.38 -18.79 -3.82
C TYR A 379 13.15 -18.17 -2.64
N ILE A 380 14.40 -17.73 -2.88
CA ILE A 380 15.24 -17.01 -1.90
C ILE A 380 14.90 -15.51 -1.91
N HIS A 381 14.66 -14.95 -3.09
CA HIS A 381 14.66 -13.51 -3.31
C HIS A 381 13.28 -12.85 -3.36
N ALA A 382 12.22 -13.62 -3.62
CA ALA A 382 10.83 -13.16 -3.68
C ALA A 382 10.01 -13.72 -2.52
N THR A 383 9.11 -12.91 -1.98
CA THR A 383 8.29 -13.20 -0.79
C THR A 383 6.82 -13.42 -1.14
N ASN A 384 6.46 -13.28 -2.42
CA ASN A 384 5.10 -13.50 -2.91
C ASN A 384 4.69 -14.96 -2.72
N VAL A 385 3.52 -15.18 -2.12
CA VAL A 385 2.98 -16.52 -1.88
C VAL A 385 2.83 -17.33 -3.17
N ALA A 386 2.47 -16.68 -4.29
CA ALA A 386 2.36 -17.33 -5.59
C ALA A 386 3.69 -17.91 -6.11
N ILE A 387 4.84 -17.38 -5.67
CA ILE A 387 6.14 -17.98 -5.94
C ILE A 387 6.44 -19.04 -4.88
N GLN A 388 6.24 -18.71 -3.61
CA GLN A 388 6.62 -19.58 -2.50
C GLN A 388 5.87 -20.91 -2.46
N LYS A 389 4.62 -20.98 -2.93
CA LYS A 389 3.80 -22.22 -2.98
C LYS A 389 4.39 -23.32 -3.85
N HIS A 390 5.21 -22.96 -4.84
CA HIS A 390 5.88 -23.94 -5.71
C HIS A 390 7.28 -24.34 -5.19
N SER A 391 7.68 -23.84 -4.02
CA SER A 391 8.93 -24.29 -3.38
C SER A 391 8.76 -25.73 -2.86
N PRO A 392 9.76 -26.61 -3.06
CA PRO A 392 9.71 -28.00 -2.58
C PRO A 392 9.47 -28.15 -1.08
N ASN A 393 9.81 -27.11 -0.29
CA ASN A 393 9.67 -27.10 1.17
C ASN A 393 8.54 -26.16 1.63
N TYR A 394 7.54 -25.87 0.77
CA TYR A 394 6.40 -25.07 1.17
C TYR A 394 5.53 -25.85 2.14
N ASP A 395 5.32 -25.26 3.31
CA ASP A 395 4.45 -25.79 4.34
C ASP A 395 3.33 -24.76 4.56
N SER A 396 2.11 -25.15 4.20
CA SER A 396 0.91 -24.30 4.34
C SER A 396 0.58 -23.98 5.79
N ASP A 397 0.98 -24.85 6.71
CA ASP A 397 0.61 -24.80 8.13
C ASP A 397 1.63 -24.01 8.96
N LYS A 398 2.89 -23.96 8.52
CA LYS A 398 3.95 -23.16 9.16
C LYS A 398 3.79 -21.66 9.02
N GLY A 399 2.79 -21.19 8.28
CA GLY A 399 2.34 -19.79 8.27
C GLY A 399 3.48 -18.79 8.16
N CYS A 400 4.01 -18.58 6.95
CA CYS A 400 5.08 -17.60 6.68
C CYS A 400 4.61 -16.13 6.76
N LYS A 401 3.69 -15.83 7.70
CA LYS A 401 3.16 -14.49 7.96
C LYS A 401 3.27 -14.14 9.43
N TRP A 402 3.81 -12.97 9.72
CA TRP A 402 3.74 -12.36 11.05
C TRP A 402 2.82 -11.16 11.05
N LEU A 403 2.00 -11.01 12.08
CA LEU A 403 1.29 -9.76 12.30
C LEU A 403 2.30 -8.62 12.46
N LEU A 404 1.99 -7.45 11.91
CA LEU A 404 2.87 -6.27 11.98
C LEU A 404 3.21 -5.86 13.43
N ARG A 405 2.29 -6.08 14.38
CA ARG A 405 2.53 -5.90 15.81
C ARG A 405 3.66 -6.81 16.34
N ASN A 406 3.71 -8.06 15.89
CA ASN A 406 4.73 -9.01 16.32
C ASN A 406 6.10 -8.57 15.81
N LEU A 407 6.18 -8.11 14.57
CA LEU A 407 7.39 -7.50 14.03
C LEU A 407 7.79 -6.25 14.83
N LYS A 408 6.87 -5.32 15.08
CA LYS A 408 7.15 -4.10 15.85
C LYS A 408 7.72 -4.45 17.24
N THR A 409 7.10 -5.40 17.93
CA THR A 409 7.55 -5.87 19.25
C THR A 409 8.94 -6.51 19.19
N PHE A 410 9.17 -7.37 18.21
CA PHE A 410 10.49 -7.98 17.97
C PHE A 410 11.56 -6.92 17.71
N LEU A 411 11.30 -5.97 16.81
CA LEU A 411 12.25 -4.90 16.50
C LEU A 411 12.51 -4.00 17.72
N VAL A 412 11.48 -3.67 18.51
CA VAL A 412 11.66 -2.85 19.74
C VAL A 412 12.55 -3.59 20.73
N SER A 413 12.36 -4.89 20.90
CA SER A 413 13.19 -5.71 21.79
C SER A 413 14.66 -5.77 21.35
N LYS A 414 14.93 -5.67 20.05
CA LYS A 414 16.28 -5.81 19.47
C LYS A 414 17.01 -4.47 19.26
N HIS A 415 16.31 -3.41 18.88
CA HIS A 415 16.88 -2.13 18.46
C HIS A 415 16.48 -0.95 19.37
N GLY A 416 15.63 -1.18 20.35
CA GLY A 416 15.10 -0.14 21.22
C GLY A 416 13.90 0.62 20.62
N SER A 417 13.13 1.27 21.48
CA SER A 417 11.87 1.92 21.11
C SER A 417 12.07 3.11 20.17
N GLN A 418 13.12 3.91 20.38
CA GLN A 418 13.35 5.13 19.60
C GLN A 418 13.61 4.84 18.12
N ALA A 419 14.55 3.93 17.81
CA ALA A 419 14.88 3.57 16.43
C ALA A 419 13.67 3.00 15.69
N VAL A 420 12.89 2.14 16.35
CA VAL A 420 11.70 1.53 15.76
C VAL A 420 10.56 2.53 15.59
N ASN A 421 10.40 3.47 16.53
CA ASN A 421 9.45 4.57 16.36
C ASN A 421 9.78 5.42 15.14
N THR A 422 11.06 5.73 14.91
CA THR A 422 11.52 6.42 13.69
C THR A 422 11.16 5.61 12.45
N LEU A 423 11.56 4.33 12.39
CA LEU A 423 11.26 3.44 11.26
C LEU A 423 9.76 3.41 10.91
N PHE A 424 8.87 3.24 11.88
CA PHE A 424 7.42 3.18 11.63
C PHE A 424 6.85 4.55 11.23
N THR A 425 7.44 5.65 11.73
CA THR A 425 7.09 7.01 11.30
C THR A 425 7.52 7.24 9.85
N ASP A 426 8.71 6.75 9.47
CA ASP A 426 9.22 6.85 8.10
C ASP A 426 8.37 6.02 7.13
N MET A 427 7.82 4.87 7.55
CA MET A 427 6.83 4.13 6.76
C MET A 427 5.55 4.93 6.53
N GLU A 428 4.99 5.59 7.55
CA GLU A 428 3.82 6.48 7.38
C GLU A 428 4.14 7.64 6.41
N ALA A 429 5.30 8.28 6.59
CA ALA A 429 5.74 9.39 5.75
C ALA A 429 5.96 8.96 4.29
N LEU A 430 6.53 7.77 4.05
CA LEU A 430 6.70 7.16 2.74
C LEU A 430 5.34 6.96 2.04
N VAL A 431 4.34 6.42 2.75
CA VAL A 431 2.98 6.26 2.21
C VAL A 431 2.42 7.61 1.77
N VAL A 432 2.42 8.61 2.65
CA VAL A 432 1.88 9.94 2.35
C VAL A 432 2.63 10.61 1.19
N ARG A 433 3.97 10.60 1.19
CA ARG A 433 4.79 11.17 0.10
C ARG A 433 4.50 10.49 -1.23
N SER A 434 4.25 9.18 -1.22
CA SER A 434 3.93 8.47 -2.45
C SER A 434 2.58 8.92 -3.04
N LEU A 435 1.57 9.12 -2.19
CA LEU A 435 0.24 9.61 -2.59
C LEU A 435 0.30 11.07 -3.09
N LEU A 436 1.10 11.92 -2.44
CA LEU A 436 1.34 13.29 -2.89
C LEU A 436 1.95 13.35 -4.30
N SER A 437 2.78 12.37 -4.68
CA SER A 437 3.38 12.31 -6.03
C SER A 437 2.36 12.17 -7.16
N VAL A 438 1.19 11.59 -6.86
CA VAL A 438 0.13 11.32 -7.84
C VAL A 438 -1.09 12.21 -7.64
N GLN A 439 -1.18 12.98 -6.55
CA GLN A 439 -2.37 13.77 -6.20
C GLN A 439 -2.87 14.65 -7.36
N LYS A 440 -1.95 15.29 -8.10
CA LYS A 440 -2.30 16.19 -9.22
C LYS A 440 -2.76 15.48 -10.50
N VAL A 441 -2.40 14.22 -10.69
CA VAL A 441 -2.75 13.44 -11.89
C VAL A 441 -3.93 12.50 -11.63
N MET A 442 -4.24 12.26 -10.35
CA MET A 442 -5.40 11.50 -9.94
C MET A 442 -6.67 12.27 -10.26
N ILE A 443 -7.62 11.63 -10.93
CA ILE A 443 -8.90 12.26 -11.22
C ILE A 443 -9.76 12.09 -9.97
N HIS A 444 -10.05 13.22 -9.32
CA HIS A 444 -10.89 13.22 -8.14
C HIS A 444 -12.36 13.05 -8.52
N ASP A 445 -13.03 12.14 -7.81
CA ASP A 445 -14.47 11.94 -7.86
C ASP A 445 -14.94 11.64 -6.43
N LYS A 446 -15.98 12.35 -5.97
CA LYS A 446 -16.53 12.22 -4.61
C LYS A 446 -17.14 10.85 -4.34
N HIS A 447 -17.47 10.11 -5.39
CA HIS A 447 -18.03 8.76 -5.28
C HIS A 447 -16.93 7.69 -5.05
N CYS A 448 -15.66 8.06 -5.21
CA CYS A 448 -14.54 7.13 -5.16
C CYS A 448 -13.85 7.13 -3.80
N PHE A 449 -13.38 5.96 -3.42
CA PHE A 449 -12.37 5.76 -2.40
C PHE A 449 -11.46 4.64 -2.87
N GLU A 450 -10.33 4.39 -2.19
CA GLU A 450 -9.51 3.25 -2.53
C GLU A 450 -8.78 2.66 -1.33
N LEU A 451 -8.75 1.32 -1.29
CA LEU A 451 -8.02 0.54 -0.30
C LEU A 451 -6.76 -0.03 -0.93
N TYR A 452 -5.64 0.64 -0.74
CA TYR A 452 -4.34 0.21 -1.24
C TYR A 452 -3.66 -0.81 -0.32
N GLY A 453 -2.94 -1.74 -0.93
CA GLY A 453 -1.94 -2.58 -0.27
C GLY A 453 -0.53 -2.11 -0.59
N TYR A 454 0.17 -1.56 0.40
CA TYR A 454 1.56 -1.13 0.29
C TYR A 454 2.51 -2.27 0.61
N ASP A 455 3.49 -2.47 -0.27
CA ASP A 455 4.55 -3.46 -0.11
C ASP A 455 5.86 -2.75 0.25
N ILE A 456 6.34 -2.95 1.48
CA ILE A 456 7.53 -2.27 2.01
C ILE A 456 8.59 -3.30 2.41
N LEU A 457 9.86 -3.03 2.10
CA LEU A 457 11.01 -3.78 2.59
C LEU A 457 11.76 -2.96 3.64
N ILE A 458 12.28 -3.60 4.69
CA ILE A 458 13.19 -2.96 5.64
C ILE A 458 14.61 -3.46 5.34
N ASP A 459 15.60 -2.59 5.33
CA ASP A 459 17.01 -2.99 5.24
C ASP A 459 17.70 -3.13 6.60
N THR A 460 18.94 -3.59 6.59
CA THR A 460 19.77 -3.75 7.80
C THR A 460 19.98 -2.47 8.61
N ASN A 461 19.81 -1.29 8.01
CA ASN A 461 19.93 0.01 8.69
C ASN A 461 18.58 0.52 9.23
N LEU A 462 17.54 -0.33 9.23
CA LEU A 462 16.16 0.05 9.56
C LEU A 462 15.62 1.17 8.66
N LYS A 463 16.01 1.20 7.38
CA LYS A 463 15.42 2.09 6.39
C LYS A 463 14.28 1.38 5.65
N PRO A 464 13.09 1.99 5.55
CA PRO A 464 11.98 1.44 4.77
C PRO A 464 12.12 1.78 3.28
N TRP A 465 11.82 0.80 2.44
CA TRP A 465 11.86 0.90 0.98
C TRP A 465 10.50 0.52 0.38
N LEU A 466 9.93 1.39 -0.45
CA LEU A 466 8.70 1.11 -1.20
C LEU A 466 9.01 0.16 -2.36
N LEU A 467 8.38 -1.02 -2.36
CA LEU A 467 8.51 -1.99 -3.44
C LEU A 467 7.44 -1.80 -4.51
N GLU A 468 6.18 -1.72 -4.10
CA GLU A 468 5.01 -1.53 -4.96
C GLU A 468 3.77 -1.08 -4.16
N VAL A 469 2.76 -0.58 -4.87
CA VAL A 469 1.44 -0.26 -4.33
C VAL A 469 0.39 -1.00 -5.15
N ASN A 470 -0.54 -1.68 -4.48
CA ASN A 470 -1.58 -2.48 -5.11
C ASN A 470 -2.96 -1.84 -4.92
N ALA A 471 -3.67 -1.53 -6.01
CA ALA A 471 -5.07 -1.02 -6.01
C ALA A 471 -6.08 -2.10 -5.57
N SER A 472 -5.77 -3.36 -5.86
CA SER A 472 -6.56 -4.53 -5.45
C SER A 472 -5.67 -5.48 -4.66
N PRO A 473 -5.35 -5.17 -3.39
CA PRO A 473 -4.64 -6.13 -2.55
C PRO A 473 -5.44 -7.43 -2.45
N SER A 474 -4.77 -8.59 -2.38
CA SER A 474 -5.48 -9.86 -2.21
C SER A 474 -6.27 -9.89 -0.90
N LEU A 475 -7.59 -9.96 -1.03
CA LEU A 475 -8.57 -10.09 0.06
C LEU A 475 -9.08 -11.53 0.23
N THR A 476 -8.56 -12.47 -0.56
CA THR A 476 -8.80 -13.91 -0.35
C THR A 476 -7.96 -14.38 0.83
N ALA A 477 -8.61 -15.02 1.80
CA ALA A 477 -7.93 -15.57 2.97
C ALA A 477 -7.39 -16.97 2.70
N GLU A 478 -6.16 -17.22 3.16
CA GLU A 478 -5.52 -18.54 3.08
C GLU A 478 -5.64 -19.32 4.39
N THR A 479 -5.58 -18.61 5.51
CA THR A 479 -5.77 -19.16 6.84
C THR A 479 -6.93 -18.45 7.51
N GLN A 480 -7.46 -19.07 8.56
CA GLN A 480 -8.53 -18.47 9.33
C GLN A 480 -8.08 -17.16 10.02
N PHE A 481 -6.82 -17.07 10.46
CA PHE A 481 -6.29 -15.82 11.00
C PHE A 481 -6.23 -14.70 9.93
N ASP A 482 -5.82 -15.05 8.71
CA ASP A 482 -5.81 -14.11 7.58
C ASP A 482 -7.24 -13.65 7.21
N TYR A 483 -8.22 -14.55 7.32
CA TYR A 483 -9.65 -14.23 7.17
C TYR A 483 -10.11 -13.24 8.23
N ASP A 484 -9.88 -13.54 9.50
CA ASP A 484 -10.30 -12.69 10.62
C ASP A 484 -9.66 -11.30 10.52
N LEU A 485 -8.37 -11.22 10.16
CA LEU A 485 -7.65 -9.96 9.94
C LEU A 485 -8.26 -9.14 8.81
N LYS A 486 -8.50 -9.75 7.65
CA LYS A 486 -9.05 -9.07 6.47
C LYS A 486 -10.50 -8.64 6.69
N HIS A 487 -11.29 -9.49 7.36
CA HIS A 487 -12.67 -9.21 7.70
C HIS A 487 -12.77 -8.00 8.65
N GLN A 488 -11.97 -7.99 9.72
CA GLN A 488 -11.92 -6.83 10.63
C GLN A 488 -11.44 -5.57 9.92
N MET A 489 -10.35 -5.65 9.14
CA MET A 489 -9.81 -4.50 8.39
C MET A 489 -10.83 -3.93 7.40
N LEU A 490 -11.59 -4.78 6.70
CA LEU A 490 -12.65 -4.34 5.80
C LEU A 490 -13.81 -3.69 6.56
N ASN A 491 -14.23 -4.27 7.69
CA ASN A 491 -15.25 -3.64 8.54
C ASN A 491 -14.83 -2.25 9.01
N ASP A 492 -13.59 -2.11 9.49
CA ASP A 492 -13.05 -0.82 9.90
C ASP A 492 -13.01 0.17 8.73
N ALA A 493 -12.70 -0.30 7.51
CA ALA A 493 -12.70 0.56 6.32
C ALA A 493 -14.11 1.06 6.00
N PHE A 494 -15.13 0.20 6.05
CA PHE A 494 -16.52 0.61 5.84
C PHE A 494 -17.06 1.51 6.95
N ASP A 495 -16.54 1.36 8.17
CA ASP A 495 -16.81 2.28 9.28
C ASP A 495 -16.22 3.66 9.02
N VAL A 496 -15.02 3.77 8.43
CA VAL A 496 -14.44 5.05 8.00
C VAL A 496 -15.29 5.71 6.91
N LEU A 497 -15.75 4.94 5.93
CA LEU A 497 -16.57 5.46 4.83
C LEU A 497 -17.97 5.90 5.27
N ASP A 498 -18.45 5.36 6.39
CA ASP A 498 -19.77 5.61 7.00
C ASP A 498 -20.93 5.58 5.99
N LEU A 499 -20.94 4.57 5.13
CA LEU A 499 -22.00 4.37 4.12
C LEU A 499 -23.38 4.18 4.77
N GLU A 500 -23.37 3.65 5.99
CA GLU A 500 -24.52 3.42 6.85
C GLU A 500 -24.98 4.68 7.59
N LYS A 501 -24.27 5.81 7.47
CA LYS A 501 -24.56 7.08 8.15
C LYS A 501 -24.80 6.90 9.66
N ARG A 502 -24.04 6.00 10.28
CA ARG A 502 -24.17 5.69 11.72
C ARG A 502 -23.66 6.83 12.59
N PHE A 503 -22.89 7.75 12.02
CA PHE A 503 -22.37 8.91 12.72
C PHE A 503 -23.18 10.16 12.41
N THR A 504 -23.57 10.89 13.45
CA THR A 504 -24.28 12.16 13.29
C THR A 504 -23.31 13.24 12.80
N THR A 505 -23.71 14.00 11.77
CA THR A 505 -22.97 15.14 11.21
C THR A 505 -22.77 16.32 12.16
N ALA A 506 -23.24 16.21 13.42
CA ALA A 506 -23.04 17.20 14.47
C ALA A 506 -21.56 17.37 14.88
N ASP A 507 -20.74 16.33 14.70
CA ASP A 507 -19.30 16.40 14.93
C ASP A 507 -18.60 17.06 13.73
N LYS A 508 -18.38 18.38 13.81
CA LYS A 508 -17.66 19.13 12.76
C LYS A 508 -16.17 18.77 12.62
N LYS A 509 -15.63 17.87 13.47
CA LYS A 509 -14.21 17.48 13.45
C LYS A 509 -14.04 16.12 12.76
N PRO A 510 -13.07 15.97 11.84
CA PRO A 510 -12.75 14.69 11.25
C PRO A 510 -12.31 13.71 12.35
N ARG A 511 -12.87 12.49 12.31
CA ARG A 511 -12.52 11.45 13.27
C ARG A 511 -11.09 10.99 13.00
N THR A 512 -10.23 11.18 13.98
CA THR A 512 -8.81 10.85 13.83
C THR A 512 -8.54 9.35 13.93
N LYS A 513 -9.49 8.59 14.47
CA LYS A 513 -9.41 7.14 14.69
C LYS A 513 -10.78 6.52 14.46
N VAL A 514 -10.87 5.54 13.57
CA VAL A 514 -12.09 4.76 13.32
C VAL A 514 -11.68 3.31 13.13
N GLY A 515 -12.15 2.42 14.01
CA GLY A 515 -11.67 1.03 14.04
C GLY A 515 -10.15 0.96 14.18
N GLY A 516 -9.51 0.14 13.35
CA GLY A 516 -8.07 0.04 13.20
C GLY A 516 -7.44 1.09 12.28
N PHE A 517 -8.22 1.98 11.64
CA PHE A 517 -7.70 3.05 10.79
C PHE A 517 -7.42 4.33 11.58
N ASP A 518 -6.21 4.83 11.44
CA ASP A 518 -5.82 6.15 11.94
C ASP A 518 -5.75 7.15 10.78
N LEU A 519 -6.40 8.29 10.92
CA LEU A 519 -6.28 9.40 9.99
C LEU A 519 -4.90 10.04 10.17
N VAL A 520 -4.04 9.92 9.15
CA VAL A 520 -2.65 10.42 9.18
C VAL A 520 -2.46 11.69 8.38
N TYR A 521 -3.30 11.91 7.36
CA TYR A 521 -3.24 13.08 6.50
C TYR A 521 -4.66 13.51 6.11
N ASN A 522 -4.99 14.78 6.29
CA ASN A 522 -6.27 15.38 5.88
C ASN A 522 -6.00 16.81 5.42
N ASP A 523 -5.73 16.96 4.14
CA ASP A 523 -5.14 18.16 3.56
C ASP A 523 -4.02 18.72 4.44
N GLY A 524 -3.11 17.85 4.85
CA GLY A 524 -1.99 18.19 5.71
C GLY A 524 -1.77 17.12 6.78
N PRO A 525 -0.57 17.05 7.37
CA PRO A 525 -0.29 16.10 8.44
C PRO A 525 -1.24 16.30 9.62
N VAL A 526 -1.91 15.23 10.04
CA VAL A 526 -2.79 15.29 11.21
C VAL A 526 -1.95 15.13 12.47
N LYS A 527 -1.93 16.17 13.31
CA LYS A 527 -1.38 16.09 14.67
C LYS A 527 -2.30 15.20 15.50
N GLN A 528 -2.02 13.92 15.53
CA GLN A 528 -2.67 13.01 16.46
C GLN A 528 -2.23 13.35 17.88
N GLU A 529 -3.14 13.21 18.85
CA GLU A 529 -2.79 13.01 20.25
C GLU A 529 -2.04 11.66 20.33
N ARG A 530 -0.75 11.70 20.00
CA ARG A 530 0.18 10.60 20.08
C ARG A 530 0.65 10.55 21.53
N THR A 531 0.54 9.38 22.15
CA THR A 531 1.12 9.16 23.48
C THR A 531 2.61 9.44 23.42
N ILE A 532 3.22 9.88 24.52
CA ILE A 532 4.67 10.17 24.62
C ILE A 532 5.58 9.03 24.12
N HIS A 533 5.07 7.80 24.05
CA HIS A 533 5.81 6.60 23.70
C HIS A 533 5.77 6.21 22.22
N TYR A 534 4.84 6.73 21.41
CA TYR A 534 4.68 6.32 20.01
C TYR A 534 4.42 7.51 19.10
N SER A 535 5.35 7.74 18.18
CA SER A 535 5.16 8.70 17.09
C SER A 535 4.38 8.12 15.91
N SER A 536 4.00 6.84 15.92
CA SER A 536 3.19 6.20 14.88
C SER A 536 2.37 5.07 15.50
N TYR A 537 1.08 4.99 15.15
CA TYR A 537 0.18 3.91 15.61
C TYR A 537 0.24 2.68 14.69
N LEU A 538 0.92 2.76 13.54
CA LEU A 538 1.19 1.60 12.68
C LEU A 538 1.88 0.49 13.49
N GLY A 539 1.36 -0.73 13.40
CA GLY A 539 1.85 -1.88 14.16
C GLY A 539 1.54 -1.84 15.67
N CYS A 540 0.79 -0.86 16.17
CA CYS A 540 0.24 -0.91 17.53
C CYS A 540 -0.93 -1.88 17.60
N HIS A 541 -1.31 -2.28 18.81
CA HIS A 541 -2.39 -3.25 18.98
C HIS A 541 -3.73 -2.70 18.48
N HIS A 542 -4.37 -3.45 17.59
CA HIS A 542 -5.79 -3.36 17.29
C HIS A 542 -6.35 -4.79 17.31
N PRO A 543 -7.43 -5.06 18.07
CA PRO A 543 -7.98 -6.41 18.19
C PRO A 543 -8.41 -6.96 16.83
N ILE A 544 -8.17 -8.26 16.61
CA ILE A 544 -8.70 -8.99 15.45
C ILE A 544 -9.79 -9.88 16.01
N VAL A 545 -11.05 -9.50 15.79
CA VAL A 545 -12.20 -10.26 16.27
C VAL A 545 -12.44 -11.43 15.34
N ARG A 546 -12.82 -12.57 15.91
CA ARG A 546 -13.20 -13.75 15.13
C ARG A 546 -14.44 -13.43 14.30
N ALA A 547 -14.32 -13.51 12.97
CA ALA A 547 -15.42 -13.21 12.08
C ALA A 547 -16.59 -14.19 12.29
N PRO A 548 -17.86 -13.73 12.21
CA PRO A 548 -19.04 -14.60 12.29
C PRO A 548 -19.00 -15.58 11.13
N ARG A 549 -18.74 -16.86 11.41
CA ARG A 549 -18.64 -17.86 10.33
C ARG A 549 -19.98 -18.01 9.61
N VAL A 550 -20.02 -17.76 8.31
CA VAL A 550 -20.91 -18.52 7.42
C VAL A 550 -20.32 -19.93 7.27
N LYS A 551 -20.56 -20.78 8.28
CA LYS A 551 -20.09 -22.18 8.42
C LYS A 551 -19.97 -22.94 7.08
N LYS A 552 -20.97 -22.77 6.20
CA LYS A 552 -21.10 -23.45 4.91
C LYS A 552 -19.92 -23.31 3.94
N ARG A 553 -19.20 -22.17 3.92
CA ARG A 553 -18.29 -21.85 2.80
C ARG A 553 -16.88 -22.41 2.97
N LEU A 554 -16.35 -22.35 4.19
CA LEU A 554 -15.07 -22.98 4.52
C LEU A 554 -15.20 -24.50 4.51
N GLU A 555 -16.31 -25.03 5.00
CA GLU A 555 -16.66 -26.45 4.90
C GLU A 555 -16.75 -26.89 3.43
N LYS A 556 -17.41 -26.12 2.56
CA LYS A 556 -17.48 -26.42 1.12
C LYS A 556 -16.13 -26.31 0.40
N LYS A 557 -15.27 -25.35 0.78
CA LYS A 557 -13.91 -25.23 0.22
C LYS A 557 -12.98 -26.33 0.70
N MET A 558 -13.05 -26.71 1.98
CA MET A 558 -12.31 -27.82 2.54
C MET A 558 -12.81 -29.16 2.01
N ALA A 559 -14.12 -29.30 1.76
CA ALA A 559 -14.69 -30.46 1.10
C ALA A 559 -14.27 -30.55 -0.38
N ALA A 560 -14.26 -29.44 -1.11
CA ALA A 560 -13.79 -29.40 -2.50
C ALA A 560 -12.28 -29.69 -2.60
N ALA A 561 -11.47 -29.19 -1.68
CA ALA A 561 -10.05 -29.50 -1.63
C ALA A 561 -9.78 -30.99 -1.30
N LYS A 562 -10.64 -31.62 -0.49
CA LYS A 562 -10.57 -33.06 -0.21
C LYS A 562 -11.08 -33.92 -1.37
N ALA A 563 -12.06 -33.45 -2.14
CA ALA A 563 -12.54 -34.14 -3.32
C ALA A 563 -11.47 -34.15 -4.43
N ASN A 564 -10.83 -33.02 -4.69
CA ASN A 564 -9.74 -32.94 -5.66
C ASN A 564 -8.50 -33.76 -5.27
N GLN A 565 -8.21 -33.93 -3.97
CA GLN A 565 -7.12 -34.82 -3.53
C GLN A 565 -7.45 -36.30 -3.68
N GLY A 566 -8.73 -36.68 -3.55
CA GLY A 566 -9.16 -38.06 -3.80
C GLY A 566 -9.19 -38.42 -5.28
N GLU A 567 -9.52 -37.47 -6.16
CA GLU A 567 -9.48 -37.68 -7.62
C GLU A 567 -8.03 -37.77 -8.14
N GLU A 568 -7.08 -37.02 -7.58
CA GLU A 568 -5.65 -37.14 -7.93
C GLU A 568 -5.03 -38.45 -7.39
N GLU A 569 -5.47 -38.95 -6.22
CA GLU A 569 -5.03 -40.26 -5.68
C GLU A 569 -5.65 -41.46 -6.43
N GLU A 570 -6.90 -41.36 -6.92
CA GLU A 570 -7.52 -42.39 -7.77
C GLU A 570 -6.92 -42.43 -9.20
N GLU A 571 -6.53 -41.29 -9.79
CA GLU A 571 -5.82 -41.27 -11.08
C GLU A 571 -4.37 -41.80 -10.96
N GLU A 572 -3.68 -41.59 -9.83
CA GLU A 572 -2.34 -42.18 -9.59
C GLU A 572 -2.41 -43.70 -9.29
N GLU A 573 -3.45 -44.20 -8.61
CA GLU A 573 -3.63 -45.64 -8.39
C GLU A 573 -4.08 -46.40 -9.68
N GLU A 574 -4.86 -45.77 -10.56
CA GLU A 574 -5.21 -46.36 -11.87
C GLU A 574 -4.01 -46.40 -12.84
N GLU A 575 -3.09 -45.44 -12.79
CA GLU A 575 -1.84 -45.48 -13.58
C GLU A 575 -0.82 -46.50 -13.04
N GLU A 576 -0.79 -46.79 -11.73
CA GLU A 576 0.08 -47.83 -11.14
C GLU A 576 -0.45 -49.27 -11.34
N GLU A 577 -1.75 -49.47 -11.61
CA GLU A 577 -2.31 -50.79 -11.96
C GLU A 577 -2.19 -51.13 -13.46
N GLU A 578 -1.88 -50.17 -14.33
CA GLU A 578 -1.68 -50.38 -15.79
C GLU A 578 -0.20 -50.56 -16.24
N GLU A 579 0.80 -50.35 -15.36
CA GLU A 579 2.22 -50.74 -15.57
C GLU A 579 2.56 -52.15 -15.03
#